data_AF-A0A968PCJ9-F1
#
_entry.id   AF-A0A968PCJ9-F1
#
_cell.length_a   1.000
_cell.length_b   1.000
_cell.length_c   1.000
_cell.angle_alpha   90.00
_cell.angle_beta   90.00
_cell.angle_gamma   90.00
#
_symmetry.space_group_name_H-M   'P 1'
#
loop_
_entity.id
_entity.type
_entity.pdbx_description
1 polymer ?
#
loop_
_entity_poly.entity_id
_entity_poly.type
_entity_poly.pdbx_seq_one_letter_code
_entity_poly.pdbx_strand_id
1 'polypeptide(L)' 'MRNDAWNWHEARPLLFGFLPVGLWWQMLVSLAASGFMWLCVKLAWPDHLEDP' A
#
# COMPACT_ATOMS: atom_id res chain seq x y z
N MET A 1 -21.48 -21.13 -5.97
CA MET A 1 -21.04 -19.80 -6.44
C MET A 1 -19.83 -19.41 -5.61
N ARG A 2 -18.66 -19.22 -6.23
CA ARG A 2 -17.47 -18.69 -5.54
C ARG A 2 -17.34 -17.22 -5.93
N ASN A 3 -17.56 -16.33 -4.96
CA ASN A 3 -17.69 -14.89 -5.17
C ASN A 3 -16.35 -14.18 -4.92
N ASP A 4 -15.26 -14.87 -5.24
CA ASP A 4 -13.91 -14.38 -5.01
C ASP A 4 -13.16 -14.46 -6.34
N ALA A 5 -13.26 -13.35 -7.08
CA ALA A 5 -12.70 -13.19 -8.43
C ALA A 5 -11.28 -12.61 -8.39
N TRP A 6 -10.63 -12.61 -7.23
CA TRP A 6 -9.30 -12.04 -7.04
C TRP A 6 -8.20 -13.10 -7.05
N ASN A 7 -6.99 -12.69 -7.44
CA ASN A 7 -5.86 -13.55 -7.72
C ASN A 7 -5.10 -13.96 -6.44
N TRP A 8 -5.80 -14.49 -5.44
CA TRP A 8 -5.19 -14.84 -4.14
C TRP A 8 -4.17 -15.98 -4.24
N HIS A 9 -4.41 -16.93 -5.15
CA HIS A 9 -3.59 -18.14 -5.30
C HIS A 9 -2.91 -18.21 -6.66
N GLU A 10 -3.23 -17.28 -7.57
CA GLU A 10 -2.75 -17.29 -8.94
C GLU A 10 -1.75 -16.16 -9.16
N ALA A 11 -0.55 -16.50 -9.60
CA ALA A 11 0.47 -15.51 -9.95
C ALA A 11 0.15 -14.79 -11.27
N ARG A 12 -0.74 -15.36 -12.10
CA ARG A 12 -1.16 -14.80 -13.38
C ARG A 12 -2.46 -14.01 -13.21
N PRO A 13 -2.65 -12.92 -13.97
CA PRO A 13 -1.73 -12.35 -14.97
C PRO A 13 -0.53 -11.63 -14.32
N LEU A 14 0.59 -11.58 -15.04
CA LEU A 14 1.79 -10.85 -14.64
C LEU A 14 1.75 -9.45 -15.26
N LEU A 15 1.82 -8.41 -14.43
CA LEU A 15 2.09 -7.05 -14.88
C LEU A 15 3.53 -6.94 -15.38
N PHE A 16 3.73 -6.20 -16.48
CA PHE A 16 5.03 -5.99 -17.13
C PHE A 16 5.78 -7.28 -17.50
N GLY A 17 5.08 -8.42 -17.56
CA GLY A 17 5.65 -9.74 -17.89
C GLY A 17 6.34 -10.48 -16.74
N PHE A 18 6.48 -9.90 -15.54
CA PHE A 18 7.15 -10.57 -14.41
C PHE A 18 6.53 -10.35 -13.03
N LEU A 19 5.67 -9.34 -12.85
CA LEU A 19 5.16 -8.95 -11.53
C LEU A 19 3.74 -9.47 -11.30
N PRO A 20 3.48 -10.36 -10.32
CA PRO A 20 2.12 -10.80 -10.01
C PRO A 20 1.22 -9.65 -9.60
N VAL A 21 -0.03 -9.61 -10.10
CA VAL A 21 -1.01 -8.57 -9.76
C VAL A 21 -1.25 -8.48 -8.24
N GLY A 22 -1.28 -9.63 -7.53
CA GLY A 22 -1.42 -9.63 -6.08
C GLY A 22 -0.26 -8.93 -5.37
N LEU A 23 0.98 -9.10 -5.85
CA LEU A 23 2.16 -8.46 -5.27
C LEU A 23 2.18 -6.95 -5.56
N TRP A 24 1.80 -6.56 -6.78
CA TRP A 24 1.60 -5.15 -7.14
C TRP A 24 0.59 -4.46 -6.22
N TRP A 25 -0.54 -5.11 -5.97
CA TRP A 25 -1.55 -4.62 -5.04
C TRP A 25 -0.97 -4.42 -3.63
N GLN A 26 -0.23 -5.41 -3.13
CA GLN A 26 0.39 -5.33 -1.80
C GLN A 26 1.40 -4.17 -1.70
N MET A 27 2.16 -3.92 -2.77
CA MET A 27 3.09 -2.80 -2.86
C MET A 27 2.36 -1.46 -2.76
N LEU A 28 1.25 -1.29 -3.50
CA LEU A 28 0.45 -0.06 -3.45
C LEU A 28 -0.13 0.19 -2.05
N VAL A 29 -0.66 -0.85 -1.40
CA VAL A 29 -1.19 -0.74 -0.03
C VAL A 29 -0.09 -0.31 0.95
N SER A 30 1.12 -0.87 0.83
CA SER A 30 2.25 -0.53 1.69
C SER A 30 2.70 0.92 1.50
N LEU A 31 2.78 1.38 0.25
CA LEU A 31 3.10 2.78 -0.09
C LEU A 31 2.02 3.74 0.42
N ALA A 32 0.74 3.39 0.28
CA ALA A 32 -0.37 4.18 0.77
C ALA A 32 -0.33 4.28 2.30
N ALA A 33 -0.07 3.19 3.02
CA ALA A 33 0.03 3.18 4.48
C ALA A 33 1.21 4.04 4.97
N SER A 34 2.38 3.92 4.33
CA SER A 34 3.55 4.76 4.65
C SER A 34 3.27 6.24 4.39
N GLY A 35 2.69 6.57 3.23
CA GLY A 35 2.31 7.94 2.90
C GLY A 35 1.25 8.50 3.83
N PHE A 36 0.28 7.68 4.24
CA PHE A 36 -0.73 8.07 5.22
C PHE A 36 -0.10 8.38 6.57
N MET A 37 0.80 7.52 7.07
CA MET A 37 1.48 7.76 8.34
C MET A 37 2.37 9.02 8.27
N TRP A 38 3.08 9.23 7.17
CA TRP A 38 3.86 10.45 6.94
C TRP A 38 2.98 11.71 6.95
N LEU A 39 1.82 11.65 6.30
CA LEU A 39 0.86 12.75 6.31
C LEU A 39 0.30 12.99 7.71
N CYS A 40 -0.02 11.93 8.45
CA CYS A 40 -0.45 12.03 9.85
C CYS A 40 0.62 12.69 10.71
N VAL A 41 1.90 12.33 10.57
CA VAL A 41 2.99 13.02 11.28
C VAL A 41 3.01 14.50 10.91
N LYS A 42 2.97 14.85 9.63
CA LYS A 42 2.99 16.27 9.20
C LYS A 42 1.79 17.10 9.67
N LEU A 43 0.60 16.51 9.76
CA LEU A 43 -0.62 17.23 10.09
C LEU A 43 -0.95 17.20 11.60
N ALA A 44 -0.64 16.08 12.26
CA ALA A 44 -1.02 15.84 13.65
C ALA A 44 0.13 15.95 14.64
N TRP A 45 1.40 15.95 14.17
CA TRP A 45 2.55 16.31 15.00
C TRP A 45 2.89 17.78 14.77
N PRO A 46 2.58 18.67 15.71
CA PRO A 46 2.78 20.09 15.50
C PRO A 46 4.21 20.49 15.92
N ASP A 47 4.92 21.21 15.03
CA ASP A 47 6.33 21.63 15.21
C ASP A 47 6.57 22.54 16.44
N HIS A 48 5.52 23.04 17.10
CA HIS A 48 5.65 23.87 18.30
C HIS A 48 6.04 23.09 19.57
N LEU A 49 6.14 21.76 19.50
CA LEU A 49 6.66 20.93 20.60
C LEU A 49 8.19 20.83 20.61
N GLU A 50 8.85 21.31 19.55
CA GLU A 50 10.31 21.45 19.46
C GLU A 50 10.74 22.88 19.84
N ASP A 51 10.46 23.30 21.08
CA ASP A 51 11.10 24.49 21.66
C ASP A 51 12.33 24.04 22.47
N PRO A 52 13.48 24.77 22.43
CA PRO A 52 14.80 24.30 22.88
C PRO A 52 14.95 24.05 24.40
#